data_AF-A0A7X4LN11-F1
#
_entry.id   AF-A0A7X4LN11-F1
#
_cell.length_a   1.000
_cell.length_b   1.000
_cell.length_c   1.000
_cell.angle_alpha   90.00
_cell.angle_beta   90.00
_cell.angle_gamma   90.00
#
_symmetry.space_group_name_H-M   'P 1'
#
loop_
_entity.id
_entity.type
_entity.pdbx_description
1 polymer ?
#
loop_
_entity_poly.entity_id
_entity_poly.type
_entity_poly.pdbx_seq_one_letter_code
_entity_poly.pdbx_strand_id
1 'polypeptide(L)'
;MKTPLLIVSMLFAQPSGANQTPIDQLHFQDAKLEQCVSYMAKEAHVSSADQLEYLQCAFKGALSLKGIQQLPALKSLVLSGGEIKDLGAINRITSLRDMLLNDVYVSNFSSLNNKDLDVVLSRVSTRNWQQLSRVHVSTISIKSPGQCNQYKSLANNEKVVLAPRGTSDKRISVGMQQVYNGSKNVFISLDCDSNDLN
;
A
#
# COMPACT_ATOMS: atom_id res chain seq x y z
N MET A 1 51.40 -10.59 -50.04
CA MET A 1 49.94 -10.33 -50.18
C MET A 1 49.38 -10.08 -48.78
N LYS A 2 48.75 -8.92 -48.57
CA LYS A 2 48.19 -8.48 -47.28
C LYS A 2 46.77 -9.02 -47.13
N THR A 3 46.51 -9.83 -46.10
CA THR A 3 45.14 -10.18 -45.67
C THR A 3 44.66 -9.11 -44.69
N PRO A 4 43.49 -8.48 -44.88
CA PRO A 4 42.94 -7.58 -43.86
C PRO A 4 42.24 -8.42 -42.78
N LEU A 5 42.56 -8.15 -41.51
CA LEU A 5 41.76 -8.61 -40.38
C LEU A 5 40.45 -7.82 -40.38
N LEU A 6 39.33 -8.50 -40.59
CA LEU A 6 38.00 -7.99 -40.27
C LEU A 6 37.86 -7.96 -38.74
N ILE A 7 37.93 -6.76 -38.15
CA ILE A 7 37.49 -6.54 -36.78
C ILE A 7 35.96 -6.60 -36.80
N VAL A 8 35.41 -7.75 -36.43
CA VAL A 8 34.01 -7.85 -36.07
C VAL A 8 33.88 -7.15 -34.72
N SER A 9 33.55 -5.86 -34.75
CA SER A 9 33.07 -5.16 -33.56
C SER A 9 31.77 -5.82 -33.12
N MET A 10 31.86 -6.75 -32.17
CA MET A 10 30.72 -7.21 -31.41
C MET A 10 30.22 -6.00 -30.61
N LEU A 11 29.23 -5.30 -31.17
CA LEU A 11 28.35 -4.45 -30.39
C LEU A 11 27.64 -5.40 -29.42
N PHE A 12 28.08 -5.43 -28.16
CA PHE A 12 27.29 -6.01 -27.10
C PHE A 12 26.02 -5.16 -27.01
N ALA A 13 24.93 -5.66 -27.60
CA ALA A 13 23.61 -5.20 -27.23
C ALA A 13 23.45 -5.55 -25.76
N GLN A 14 23.63 -4.55 -24.88
CA GLN A 14 23.27 -4.70 -23.49
C GLN A 14 21.78 -5.07 -23.47
N PRO A 15 21.38 -6.19 -22.86
CA PRO A 15 19.99 -6.33 -22.48
C PRO A 15 19.69 -5.11 -21.60
N SER A 16 18.58 -4.45 -21.87
CA SER A 16 18.05 -3.37 -21.04
C SER A 16 17.78 -3.92 -19.64
N GLY A 17 18.83 -4.01 -18.84
CA GLY A 17 18.79 -4.50 -17.48
C GLY A 17 18.04 -3.47 -16.66
N ALA A 18 17.01 -3.91 -15.95
CA ALA A 18 16.48 -3.16 -14.83
C ALA A 18 17.67 -2.66 -14.01
N ASN A 19 17.72 -1.36 -13.74
CA ASN A 19 18.84 -0.75 -13.05
C ASN A 19 18.85 -1.28 -11.60
N GLN A 20 19.60 -2.36 -11.36
CA GLN A 20 19.67 -3.08 -10.09
C GLN A 20 20.33 -2.18 -9.05
N THR A 21 19.51 -1.52 -8.23
CA THR A 21 20.00 -0.64 -7.17
C THR A 21 20.25 -1.49 -5.92
N PRO A 22 21.49 -1.59 -5.42
CA PRO A 22 21.78 -2.35 -4.20
C PRO A 22 21.00 -1.85 -2.99
N ILE A 23 20.54 -2.76 -2.13
CA ILE A 23 19.75 -2.43 -0.92
C ILE A 23 20.54 -1.53 0.04
N ASP A 24 21.85 -1.73 0.16
CA ASP A 24 22.73 -0.95 1.04
C ASP A 24 23.02 0.47 0.56
N GLN A 25 22.66 0.79 -0.68
CA GLN A 25 22.74 2.13 -1.27
C GLN A 25 21.42 2.90 -1.15
N LEU A 26 20.36 2.27 -0.66
CA LEU A 26 19.09 2.95 -0.42
C LEU A 26 19.18 3.84 0.81
N HIS A 27 18.57 5.01 0.74
CA HIS A 27 18.51 5.94 1.85
C HIS A 27 17.07 6.30 2.18
N PHE A 28 16.68 6.15 3.45
CA PHE A 28 15.34 6.49 3.91
C PHE A 28 15.38 7.64 4.89
N GLN A 29 14.32 8.47 4.91
CA GLN A 29 14.27 9.56 5.89
C GLN A 29 14.14 9.01 7.32
N ASP A 30 13.47 7.87 7.49
CA ASP A 30 13.26 7.24 8.79
C ASP A 30 14.21 6.05 8.95
N ALA A 31 15.07 6.12 9.97
CA ALA A 31 16.01 5.05 10.28
C ALA A 31 15.31 3.72 10.61
N LYS A 32 14.07 3.75 11.15
CA LYS A 32 13.31 2.52 11.42
C LYS A 32 12.85 1.83 10.14
N LEU A 33 12.50 2.61 9.12
CA LEU A 33 12.17 2.07 7.81
C LEU A 33 13.41 1.48 7.15
N GLU A 34 14.54 2.20 7.18
CA GLU A 34 15.81 1.72 6.63
C GLU A 34 16.24 0.38 7.27
N GLN A 35 16.23 0.33 8.60
CA GLN A 35 16.55 -0.89 9.36
C GLN A 35 15.62 -2.06 9.00
N CYS A 36 14.32 -1.80 8.87
CA CYS A 36 13.35 -2.80 8.47
C CYS A 36 13.66 -3.34 7.06
N VAL A 37 13.94 -2.45 6.10
CA VAL A 37 14.27 -2.83 4.71
C VAL A 37 15.54 -3.69 4.67
N SER A 38 16.61 -3.26 5.35
CA SER A 38 17.86 -4.03 5.41
C SER A 38 17.65 -5.40 6.06
N TYR A 39 16.85 -5.48 7.13
CA TYR A 39 16.53 -6.73 7.80
C TYR A 39 15.75 -7.68 6.87
N MET A 40 14.65 -7.21 6.28
CA MET A 40 13.81 -8.03 5.42
C MET A 40 14.55 -8.48 4.15
N ALA A 41 15.39 -7.61 3.57
CA ALA A 41 16.23 -7.98 2.44
C ALA A 41 17.23 -9.10 2.79
N LYS A 42 17.85 -9.02 3.97
CA LYS A 42 18.75 -10.05 4.47
C LYS A 42 18.04 -11.39 4.67
N GLU A 43 16.87 -11.38 5.31
CA GLU A 43 16.06 -12.59 5.55
C GLU A 43 15.56 -13.22 4.24
N ALA A 44 15.24 -12.40 3.24
CA ALA A 44 14.84 -12.86 1.91
C ALA A 44 16.02 -13.22 1.00
N HIS A 45 17.27 -13.07 1.46
CA HIS A 45 18.49 -13.26 0.67
C HIS A 45 18.52 -12.45 -0.64
N VAL A 46 17.98 -11.23 -0.62
CA VAL A 46 18.00 -10.29 -1.76
C VAL A 46 18.98 -9.16 -1.52
N SER A 47 19.71 -8.77 -2.57
CA SER A 47 20.71 -7.71 -2.50
C SER A 47 20.34 -6.47 -3.30
N SER A 48 19.28 -6.54 -4.11
CA SER A 48 18.85 -5.45 -4.99
C SER A 48 17.39 -5.04 -4.75
N ALA A 49 17.11 -3.75 -4.88
CA ALA A 49 15.82 -3.13 -4.60
C ALA A 49 14.69 -3.62 -5.53
N ASP A 50 15.03 -4.06 -6.74
CA ASP A 50 14.11 -4.65 -7.71
C ASP A 50 13.76 -6.13 -7.42
N GLN A 51 14.27 -6.69 -6.31
CA GLN A 51 13.98 -8.05 -5.88
C GLN A 51 13.14 -8.13 -4.60
N LEU A 52 13.06 -7.05 -3.82
CA LEU A 52 12.33 -7.06 -2.55
C LEU A 52 10.83 -6.85 -2.78
N GLU A 53 10.06 -7.94 -2.82
CA GLU A 53 8.62 -7.91 -3.10
C GLU A 53 7.73 -7.81 -1.85
N TYR A 54 8.27 -8.14 -0.67
CA TYR A 54 7.55 -8.17 0.59
C TYR A 54 8.29 -7.40 1.67
N LEU A 55 7.60 -6.49 2.36
CA LEU A 55 8.15 -5.72 3.48
C LEU A 55 7.21 -5.80 4.68
N GLN A 56 7.72 -6.28 5.81
CA GLN A 56 7.00 -6.32 7.08
C GLN A 56 7.77 -5.56 8.15
N CYS A 57 7.21 -4.44 8.62
CA CYS A 57 7.83 -3.60 9.65
C CYS A 57 6.96 -3.50 10.89
N ALA A 58 7.58 -3.66 12.06
CA ALA A 58 6.99 -3.33 13.35
C ALA A 58 7.72 -2.13 13.95
N PHE A 59 6.99 -1.14 14.46
CA PHE A 59 7.58 0.09 14.98
C PHE A 59 6.82 0.64 16.18
N LYS A 60 7.51 1.51 16.93
CA LYS A 60 6.95 2.34 18.00
C LYS A 60 7.12 3.82 17.64
N GLY A 61 6.16 4.63 18.08
CA GLY A 61 6.10 6.06 17.74
C GLY A 61 5.86 6.32 16.26
N ALA A 62 6.20 7.52 15.80
CA ALA A 62 5.95 7.94 14.41
C ALA A 62 6.90 7.26 13.41
N LEU A 63 6.37 6.83 12.26
CA LEU A 63 7.10 6.31 11.11
C LEU A 63 6.86 7.21 9.88
N SER A 64 7.93 7.60 9.21
CA SER A 64 7.85 8.20 7.87
C SER A 64 8.09 7.15 6.78
N LEU A 65 7.19 7.10 5.80
CA LEU A 65 7.31 6.22 4.63
C LEU A 65 8.11 6.84 3.49
N LYS A 66 8.63 8.06 3.64
CA LYS A 66 9.40 8.72 2.57
C LYS A 66 10.67 7.93 2.24
N GLY A 67 10.87 7.67 0.94
CA GLY A 67 11.95 6.83 0.45
C GLY A 67 11.50 5.43 0.07
N ILE A 68 10.32 4.98 0.52
CA ILE A 68 9.80 3.64 0.20
C ILE A 68 9.63 3.39 -1.30
N GLN A 69 9.44 4.44 -2.11
CA GLN A 69 9.37 4.34 -3.57
C GLN A 69 10.66 3.85 -4.24
N GLN A 70 11.77 3.74 -3.50
CA GLN A 70 13.01 3.12 -3.97
C GLN A 70 12.93 1.59 -4.06
N LEU A 71 11.83 0.97 -3.64
CA LEU A 71 11.57 -0.47 -3.75
C LEU A 71 10.57 -0.73 -4.89
N PRO A 72 11.00 -0.68 -6.17
CA PRO A 72 10.10 -0.72 -7.32
C PRO A 72 9.39 -2.07 -7.50
N ALA A 73 9.88 -3.14 -6.87
CA ALA A 73 9.27 -4.46 -6.93
C ALA A 73 8.33 -4.77 -5.76
N LEU A 74 8.14 -3.85 -4.80
CA LEU A 74 7.36 -4.10 -3.60
C LEU A 74 5.87 -4.34 -3.95
N LYS A 75 5.39 -5.56 -3.70
CA LYS A 75 4.01 -5.99 -3.95
C LYS A 75 3.15 -5.98 -2.70
N SER A 76 3.74 -6.26 -1.54
CA SER A 76 3.01 -6.35 -0.28
C SER A 76 3.74 -5.63 0.86
N LEU A 77 2.99 -4.80 1.59
CA LEU A 77 3.47 -3.97 2.68
C LEU A 77 2.67 -4.23 3.95
N VAL A 78 3.33 -4.74 4.98
CA VAL A 78 2.73 -4.98 6.31
C VAL A 78 3.38 -4.04 7.32
N LEU A 79 2.57 -3.19 7.95
CA LEU A 79 3.02 -2.20 8.93
C LEU A 79 2.28 -2.41 10.24
N SER A 80 3.02 -2.57 11.34
CA SER A 80 2.45 -2.86 12.66
C SER A 80 2.96 -1.93 13.77
N GLY A 81 2.04 -1.46 14.61
CA GLY A 81 2.35 -0.60 15.76
C GLY A 81 2.56 0.88 15.37
N GLY A 82 2.59 1.75 16.38
CA GLY A 82 3.02 3.14 16.23
C GLY A 82 2.05 4.04 15.44
N GLU A 83 2.61 5.08 14.81
CA GLU A 83 1.86 6.14 14.14
C GLU A 83 2.41 6.41 12.73
N ILE A 84 1.52 6.58 11.75
CA ILE A 84 1.88 7.00 10.39
C ILE A 84 1.21 8.33 10.11
N LYS A 85 2.01 9.35 9.81
CA LYS A 85 1.46 10.69 9.56
C LYS A 85 0.76 10.79 8.20
N ASP A 86 1.34 10.19 7.17
CA ASP A 86 0.91 10.32 5.79
C ASP A 86 1.27 9.07 4.99
N LEU A 87 0.35 8.61 4.13
CA LEU A 87 0.52 7.42 3.30
C LEU A 87 0.92 7.76 1.85
N GLY A 88 1.04 9.03 1.48
CA GLY A 88 1.20 9.46 0.08
C GLY A 88 2.49 8.97 -0.60
N ALA A 89 3.51 8.60 0.18
CA ALA A 89 4.75 8.02 -0.35
C ALA A 89 4.52 6.71 -1.11
N ILE A 90 3.47 5.94 -0.78
CA ILE A 90 3.21 4.64 -1.39
C ILE A 90 2.56 4.75 -2.78
N ASN A 91 2.00 5.92 -3.13
CA ASN A 91 1.35 6.13 -4.43
C ASN A 91 2.30 5.97 -5.64
N ARG A 92 3.61 6.03 -5.41
CA ARG A 92 4.63 5.89 -6.46
C ARG A 92 5.05 4.43 -6.68
N ILE A 93 4.61 3.51 -5.84
CA ILE A 93 4.92 2.08 -5.95
C ILE A 93 3.80 1.41 -6.75
N THR A 94 3.91 1.47 -8.07
CA THR A 94 2.89 0.92 -8.99
C THR A 94 2.80 -0.61 -8.97
N SER A 95 3.77 -1.29 -8.38
CA SER A 95 3.78 -2.73 -8.13
C SER A 95 3.04 -3.13 -6.86
N LEU A 96 2.75 -2.20 -5.94
CA LEU A 96 2.09 -2.50 -4.68
C LEU A 96 0.63 -2.91 -4.92
N ARG A 97 0.25 -4.07 -4.38
CA ARG A 97 -1.10 -4.65 -4.48
C ARG A 97 -1.76 -4.81 -3.13
N ASP A 98 -0.98 -5.14 -2.11
CA ASP A 98 -1.50 -5.42 -0.78
C ASP A 98 -0.86 -4.51 0.27
N MET A 99 -1.69 -3.87 1.09
CA MET A 99 -1.22 -3.18 2.30
C MET A 99 -2.02 -3.63 3.52
N LEU A 100 -1.32 -4.07 4.56
CA LEU A 100 -1.91 -4.40 5.85
C LEU A 100 -1.38 -3.44 6.92
N LEU A 101 -2.29 -2.73 7.58
CA LEU A 101 -2.00 -1.91 8.75
C LEU A 101 -2.60 -2.56 9.99
N ASN A 102 -1.76 -2.83 10.99
CA ASN A 102 -2.18 -3.47 12.23
C ASN A 102 -1.73 -2.69 13.48
N ASP A 103 -2.65 -2.33 14.37
CA ASP A 103 -2.32 -1.56 15.58
C ASP A 103 -1.63 -0.20 15.29
N VAL A 104 -2.08 0.50 14.26
CA VAL A 104 -1.49 1.77 13.80
C VAL A 104 -2.46 2.93 14.01
N TYR A 105 -1.96 4.08 14.46
CA TYR A 105 -2.68 5.35 14.31
C TYR A 105 -2.26 6.04 13.00
N VAL A 106 -3.22 6.33 12.11
CA VAL A 106 -2.97 7.02 10.83
C VAL A 106 -3.56 8.42 10.88
N SER A 107 -2.71 9.43 10.72
CA SER A 107 -3.18 10.83 10.75
C SER A 107 -3.89 11.25 9.47
N ASN A 108 -3.31 10.94 8.31
CA ASN A 108 -3.83 11.33 7.00
C ASN A 108 -3.98 10.12 6.06
N PHE A 109 -5.23 9.71 5.83
CA PHE A 109 -5.55 8.72 4.78
C PHE A 109 -5.74 9.36 3.41
N SER A 110 -6.13 10.64 3.36
CA SER A 110 -6.62 11.26 2.12
C SER A 110 -5.56 11.40 1.02
N SER A 111 -4.28 11.21 1.37
CA SER A 111 -3.18 11.16 0.41
C SER A 111 -3.11 9.81 -0.34
N LEU A 112 -3.84 8.78 0.09
CA LEU A 112 -3.76 7.44 -0.48
C LEU A 112 -4.49 7.36 -1.83
N ASN A 113 -3.73 7.15 -2.90
CA ASN A 113 -4.21 7.12 -4.26
C ASN A 113 -3.40 6.12 -5.09
N ASN A 114 -3.79 4.85 -4.97
CA ASN A 114 -3.25 3.73 -5.75
C ASN A 114 -4.42 2.79 -6.05
N LYS A 115 -4.95 2.85 -7.28
CA LYS A 115 -6.22 2.20 -7.66
C LYS A 115 -6.17 0.68 -7.63
N ASP A 116 -4.98 0.09 -7.73
CA ASP A 116 -4.77 -1.36 -7.72
C ASP A 116 -4.45 -1.91 -6.32
N LEU A 117 -4.49 -1.05 -5.29
CA LEU A 117 -4.16 -1.40 -3.92
C LEU A 117 -5.40 -1.91 -3.18
N ASP A 118 -5.28 -3.09 -2.58
CA ASP A 118 -6.19 -3.59 -1.54
C ASP A 118 -5.59 -3.32 -0.15
N VAL A 119 -6.42 -2.79 0.75
CA VAL A 119 -5.98 -2.36 2.08
C VAL A 119 -6.73 -3.13 3.16
N VAL A 120 -5.99 -3.71 4.11
CA VAL A 120 -6.56 -4.32 5.30
C VAL A 120 -6.19 -3.49 6.53
N LEU A 121 -7.19 -3.06 7.27
CA LEU A 121 -7.05 -2.29 8.52
C LEU A 121 -7.50 -3.17 9.70
N SER A 122 -6.59 -3.41 10.63
CA SER A 122 -6.83 -4.16 11.87
C SER A 122 -6.40 -3.32 13.06
N ARG A 123 -7.34 -2.98 13.97
CA ARG A 123 -7.07 -2.14 15.14
C ARG A 123 -6.37 -0.82 14.77
N VAL A 124 -6.82 -0.23 13.66
CA VAL A 124 -6.33 1.06 13.17
C VAL A 124 -7.22 2.17 13.70
N SER A 125 -6.63 3.29 14.08
CA SER A 125 -7.37 4.48 14.51
C SER A 125 -6.96 5.71 13.73
N THR A 126 -7.87 6.68 13.61
CA THR A 126 -7.62 8.00 13.05
C THR A 126 -8.56 9.01 13.68
N ARG A 127 -8.22 10.30 13.64
CA ARG A 127 -9.09 11.37 14.13
C ARG A 127 -10.35 11.54 13.28
N ASN A 128 -10.31 11.14 12.02
CA ASN A 128 -11.41 11.38 11.10
C ASN A 128 -11.48 10.31 10.01
N TRP A 129 -12.40 9.36 10.17
CA TRP A 129 -12.66 8.32 9.19
C TRP A 129 -13.25 8.83 7.88
N GLN A 130 -13.86 10.02 7.87
CA GLN A 130 -14.38 10.65 6.65
C GLN A 130 -13.30 10.84 5.58
N GLN A 131 -12.02 10.88 5.96
CA GLN A 131 -10.90 10.94 5.03
C GLN A 131 -10.90 9.78 4.02
N LEU A 132 -11.44 8.62 4.38
CA LEU A 132 -11.57 7.48 3.47
C LEU A 132 -12.48 7.79 2.28
N SER A 133 -13.35 8.80 2.33
CA SER A 133 -14.12 9.20 1.15
C SER A 133 -13.29 9.87 0.05
N ARG A 134 -12.01 10.19 0.31
CA ARG A 134 -11.11 10.89 -0.63
C ARG A 134 -10.03 9.98 -1.23
N VAL A 135 -9.91 8.75 -0.72
CA VAL A 135 -8.91 7.80 -1.21
C VAL A 135 -9.35 7.22 -2.55
N HIS A 136 -8.40 6.74 -3.33
CA HIS A 136 -8.70 5.97 -4.54
C HIS A 136 -7.87 4.70 -4.50
N VAL A 137 -8.51 3.62 -4.07
CA VAL A 137 -7.93 2.27 -3.92
C VAL A 137 -8.98 1.24 -4.36
N SER A 138 -8.56 0.01 -4.61
CA SER A 138 -9.47 -1.07 -5.03
C SER A 138 -10.47 -1.37 -3.91
N THR A 139 -9.97 -1.80 -2.75
CA THR A 139 -10.80 -2.09 -1.58
C THR A 139 -10.13 -1.68 -0.26
N ILE A 140 -10.97 -1.47 0.76
CA ILE A 140 -10.55 -1.41 2.16
C ILE A 140 -11.37 -2.44 2.95
N SER A 141 -10.69 -3.30 3.71
CA SER A 141 -11.32 -4.21 4.68
C SER A 141 -10.95 -3.80 6.10
N ILE A 142 -11.93 -3.56 6.95
CA ILE A 142 -11.76 -3.15 8.35
C ILE A 142 -12.24 -4.29 9.26
N LYS A 143 -11.31 -5.05 9.84
CA LYS A 143 -11.59 -6.31 10.57
C LYS A 143 -11.67 -6.18 12.09
N SER A 144 -11.20 -5.08 12.66
CA SER A 144 -11.29 -4.82 14.10
C SER A 144 -11.53 -3.33 14.32
N PRO A 145 -12.74 -2.84 14.00
CA PRO A 145 -13.02 -1.42 13.90
C PRO A 145 -13.02 -0.67 15.24
N GLY A 146 -13.13 -1.37 16.37
CA GLY A 146 -13.42 -0.73 17.65
C GLY A 146 -14.89 -0.31 17.71
N GLN A 147 -15.18 0.94 18.07
CA GLN A 147 -16.57 1.42 18.18
C GLN A 147 -17.16 1.71 16.79
N CYS A 148 -18.22 1.01 16.38
CA CYS A 148 -18.75 1.12 15.01
C CYS A 148 -19.37 2.48 14.66
N ASN A 149 -19.90 3.21 15.64
CA ASN A 149 -20.50 4.54 15.43
C ASN A 149 -19.52 5.58 14.82
N GLN A 150 -18.21 5.40 14.96
CA GLN A 150 -17.21 6.29 14.36
C GLN A 150 -17.21 6.25 12.81
N TYR A 151 -17.81 5.23 12.19
CA TYR A 151 -17.94 5.08 10.75
C TYR A 151 -19.27 5.63 10.18
N LYS A 152 -20.16 6.16 11.03
CA LYS A 152 -21.49 6.68 10.64
C LYS A 152 -21.42 7.71 9.52
N SER A 153 -20.39 8.56 9.50
CA SER A 153 -20.23 9.58 8.46
C SER A 153 -19.92 8.97 7.09
N LEU A 154 -19.27 7.81 7.04
CA LEU A 154 -18.98 7.07 5.80
C LEU A 154 -20.22 6.37 5.26
N ALA A 155 -21.10 5.88 6.13
CA ALA A 155 -22.34 5.22 5.72
C ALA A 155 -23.24 6.13 4.86
N ASN A 156 -23.17 7.44 5.11
CA ASN A 156 -23.96 8.45 4.40
C ASN A 156 -23.19 9.16 3.28
N ASN A 157 -21.94 8.76 2.99
CA ASN A 157 -21.12 9.46 2.03
C ASN A 157 -21.35 8.97 0.59
N GLU A 158 -21.66 9.90 -0.33
CA GLU A 158 -21.95 9.59 -1.73
C GLU A 158 -20.76 9.02 -2.53
N LYS A 159 -19.52 9.13 -2.05
CA LYS A 159 -18.31 8.60 -2.72
C LYS A 159 -17.88 7.24 -2.17
N VAL A 160 -18.52 6.76 -1.11
CA VAL A 160 -18.13 5.50 -0.44
C VAL A 160 -19.20 4.45 -0.69
N VAL A 161 -18.76 3.22 -0.91
CA VAL A 161 -19.61 2.05 -0.69
C VAL A 161 -19.21 1.44 0.64
N LEU A 162 -20.07 1.54 1.64
CA LEU A 162 -19.86 0.89 2.94
C LEU A 162 -20.67 -0.41 2.99
N ALA A 163 -19.97 -1.53 3.18
CA ALA A 163 -20.53 -2.86 3.29
C ALA A 163 -20.27 -3.40 4.71
N PRO A 164 -21.19 -3.15 5.67
CA PRO A 164 -21.12 -3.78 6.98
C PRO A 164 -21.26 -5.30 6.89
N ARG A 165 -20.95 -6.00 7.99
CA ARG A 165 -21.11 -7.45 8.13
C ARG A 165 -22.54 -7.85 7.76
N GLY A 166 -22.67 -8.94 6.99
CA GLY A 166 -23.96 -9.41 6.48
C GLY A 166 -24.48 -8.68 5.23
N THR A 167 -23.72 -7.75 4.64
CA THR A 167 -24.05 -7.21 3.31
C THR A 167 -24.11 -8.33 2.28
N SER A 168 -25.21 -8.42 1.52
CA SER A 168 -25.41 -9.48 0.54
C SER A 168 -24.45 -9.39 -0.64
N ASP A 169 -24.10 -10.53 -1.22
CA ASP A 169 -23.21 -10.63 -2.38
C ASP A 169 -23.65 -9.73 -3.54
N LYS A 170 -24.96 -9.64 -3.80
CA LYS A 170 -25.50 -8.73 -4.82
C LYS A 170 -25.13 -7.27 -4.55
N ARG A 171 -25.25 -6.80 -3.30
CA ARG A 171 -24.88 -5.43 -2.92
C ARG A 171 -23.36 -5.22 -2.99
N ILE A 172 -22.58 -6.23 -2.60
CA ILE A 172 -21.12 -6.22 -2.71
C ILE A 172 -20.72 -6.05 -4.19
N SER A 173 -21.23 -6.92 -5.08
CA SER A 173 -20.91 -6.90 -6.50
C SER A 173 -21.27 -5.57 -7.18
N VAL A 174 -22.46 -5.03 -6.88
CA VAL A 174 -22.87 -3.70 -7.39
C VAL A 174 -21.92 -2.61 -6.86
N GLY A 175 -21.58 -2.67 -5.58
CA GLY A 175 -20.66 -1.74 -4.95
C GLY A 175 -19.26 -1.74 -5.56
N MET A 176 -18.69 -2.92 -5.78
CA MET A 176 -17.39 -3.07 -6.44
C MET A 176 -17.43 -2.55 -7.89
N GLN A 177 -18.51 -2.83 -8.63
CA GLN A 177 -18.68 -2.30 -9.99
C GLN A 177 -18.74 -0.76 -10.02
N GLN A 178 -19.34 -0.13 -9.00
CA GLN A 178 -19.36 1.32 -8.86
C GLN A 178 -17.98 1.93 -8.61
N VAL A 179 -17.09 1.23 -7.91
CA VAL A 179 -15.69 1.66 -7.77
C VAL A 179 -14.94 1.48 -9.09
N TYR A 180 -15.09 0.32 -9.73
CA TYR A 180 -14.45 0.00 -11.02
C TYR A 180 -14.80 1.02 -12.12
N ASN A 181 -16.06 1.46 -12.19
CA ASN A 181 -16.50 2.45 -13.18
C ASN A 181 -16.25 3.92 -12.75
N GLY A 182 -15.67 4.16 -11.57
CA GLY A 182 -15.31 5.48 -11.06
C GLY A 182 -16.47 6.31 -10.50
N SER A 183 -17.68 5.76 -10.36
CA SER A 183 -18.80 6.45 -9.70
C SER A 183 -18.63 6.57 -8.19
N LYS A 184 -17.86 5.65 -7.58
CA LYS A 184 -17.45 5.65 -6.18
C LYS A 184 -15.94 5.65 -6.08
N ASN A 185 -15.43 6.24 -5.02
CA ASN A 185 -13.99 6.38 -4.77
C ASN A 185 -13.40 5.10 -4.15
N VAL A 186 -14.17 4.41 -3.30
CA VAL A 186 -13.71 3.25 -2.54
C VAL A 186 -14.86 2.34 -2.11
N PHE A 187 -14.57 1.04 -2.06
CA PHE A 187 -15.40 0.02 -1.44
C PHE A 187 -14.81 -0.36 -0.08
N ILE A 188 -15.60 -0.28 0.98
CA ILE A 188 -15.17 -0.56 2.35
C ILE A 188 -16.01 -1.72 2.91
N SER A 189 -15.38 -2.88 3.10
CA SER A 189 -15.94 -3.95 3.92
C SER A 189 -15.63 -3.65 5.39
N LEU A 190 -16.66 -3.65 6.24
CA LEU A 190 -16.56 -3.23 7.63
C LEU A 190 -17.12 -4.32 8.55
N ASP A 191 -16.31 -4.80 9.49
CA ASP A 191 -16.71 -5.78 10.51
C ASP A 191 -17.51 -5.13 11.65
N CYS A 192 -18.65 -4.54 11.29
CA CYS A 192 -19.67 -3.98 12.17
C CYS A 192 -21.03 -4.51 11.75
N ASP A 193 -21.96 -4.70 12.69
CA ASP A 193 -23.36 -4.87 12.33
C ASP A 193 -23.92 -3.53 11.85
N SER A 194 -24.85 -3.57 10.89
CA SER A 194 -25.48 -2.36 10.36
C SER A 194 -26.21 -1.54 11.43
N ASN A 195 -26.70 -2.20 12.49
CA ASN A 195 -27.41 -1.55 13.59
C ASN A 195 -26.49 -0.68 14.46
N ASP A 196 -25.19 -0.98 14.46
CA ASP A 196 -24.18 -0.26 15.25
C ASP A 196 -23.64 1.00 14.53
N LEU A 197 -24.13 1.27 13.31
CA LEU A 197 -23.79 2.44 12.51
C LEU A 197 -24.76 3.63 12.71
N ASN A 198 -25.80 3.45 13.54
CA ASN A 198 -26.84 4.44 13.81
C ASN A 198 -26.42 5.51 14.82
#